data_AF-A0A7M4A9A6-F1
#
_entry.id   AF-A0A7M4A9A6-F1
#
_cell.length_a   1.000
_cell.length_b   1.000
_cell.length_c   1.000
_cell.angle_alpha   90.00
_cell.angle_beta   90.00
_cell.angle_gamma   90.00
#
_symmetry.space_group_name_H-M   'P 1'
#
loop_
_entity.id
_entity.type
_entity.pdbx_description
1 polymer ?
#
loop_
_entity_poly.entity_id
_entity_poly.type
_entity_poly.pdbx_seq_one_letter_code
_entity_poly.pdbx_strand_id
1 'polypeptide(L)'
;IISATKDLGKCSGIVLNMASLPVMNDAEIEALIVSMTSKIQEKSLIMLKDRVERVENLFRLIVELNLDGAIIDASSPGGSRAAAALPRIGLAARAINMKEQNKTLMIELDKCPSAEDLIVAKGAGFSVIVAPQTNEKISIEETLIELNSNLRGWMINLGIQSLEEVTRRNLRAMDYDTAAISGLRLIGYDRPLPMWLGN
;
A
#
# COMPACT_ATOMS: atom_id res chain seq x y z
N ILE A 1 6.07 -21.18 12.21
CA ILE A 1 4.71 -21.68 11.83
C ILE A 1 4.08 -22.53 12.95
N ILE A 2 4.77 -23.55 13.49
CA ILE A 2 4.21 -24.47 14.52
C ILE A 2 3.83 -23.76 15.85
N SER A 3 4.54 -22.71 16.25
CA SER A 3 4.15 -21.91 17.42
C SER A 3 2.91 -21.04 17.15
N ALA A 4 2.87 -20.36 16.00
CA ALA A 4 1.80 -19.47 15.60
C ALA A 4 0.44 -20.17 15.47
N THR A 5 0.42 -21.48 15.14
CA THR A 5 -0.82 -22.24 15.01
C THR A 5 -1.67 -22.30 16.28
N LYS A 6 -1.10 -22.06 17.47
CA LYS A 6 -1.86 -22.06 18.73
C LYS A 6 -2.72 -20.81 18.91
N ASP A 7 -2.32 -19.70 18.29
CA ASP A 7 -2.99 -18.41 18.43
C ASP A 7 -3.84 -18.04 17.21
N LEU A 8 -3.76 -18.80 16.12
CA LEU A 8 -4.55 -18.57 14.90
C LEU A 8 -6.03 -18.40 15.19
N GLY A 9 -6.64 -19.24 16.02
CA GLY A 9 -8.07 -19.14 16.36
C GLY A 9 -8.49 -17.83 17.04
N LYS A 10 -7.53 -17.02 17.53
CA LYS A 10 -7.75 -15.71 18.16
C LYS A 10 -7.43 -14.53 17.23
N CYS A 11 -6.91 -14.80 16.04
CA CYS A 11 -6.56 -13.77 15.05
C CYS A 11 -7.79 -13.39 14.21
N SER A 12 -7.93 -12.10 13.88
CA SER A 12 -8.95 -11.62 12.94
C SER A 12 -8.51 -11.71 11.47
N GLY A 13 -7.29 -12.17 11.22
CA GLY A 13 -6.69 -12.25 9.90
C GLY A 13 -5.22 -12.65 9.91
N ILE A 14 -4.67 -12.81 8.72
CA ILE A 14 -3.30 -13.26 8.46
C ILE A 14 -2.71 -12.39 7.34
N VAL A 15 -1.48 -11.94 7.57
CA VAL A 15 -0.62 -11.36 6.52
C VAL A 15 0.55 -12.32 6.29
N LEU A 16 0.67 -12.87 5.09
CA LEU A 16 1.83 -13.65 4.69
C LEU A 16 2.88 -12.76 4.05
N ASN A 17 4.01 -12.58 4.72
CA ASN A 17 5.16 -11.90 4.13
C ASN A 17 5.94 -12.84 3.22
N MET A 18 5.71 -12.72 1.92
CA MET A 18 6.33 -13.53 0.88
C MET A 18 7.84 -13.33 0.77
N ALA A 19 8.36 -12.17 1.20
CA ALA A 19 9.80 -11.91 1.22
C ALA A 19 10.53 -12.65 2.36
N SER A 20 9.80 -13.11 3.37
CA SER A 20 10.33 -13.88 4.51
C SER A 20 10.10 -15.38 4.38
N LEU A 21 9.47 -15.84 3.30
CA LEU A 21 9.21 -17.24 3.02
C LEU A 21 10.22 -17.77 2.00
N PRO A 22 10.51 -19.09 2.00
CA PRO A 22 11.28 -19.69 0.92
C PRO A 22 10.57 -19.48 -0.42
N VAL A 23 11.31 -19.64 -1.52
CA VAL A 23 10.72 -19.65 -2.86
C VAL A 23 9.73 -20.82 -2.91
N MET A 24 8.48 -20.50 -3.22
CA MET A 24 7.37 -21.44 -3.30
C MET A 24 6.65 -21.22 -4.63
N ASN A 25 6.14 -22.30 -5.21
CA ASN A 25 5.23 -22.23 -6.34
C ASN A 25 3.79 -21.90 -5.90
N ASP A 26 2.91 -21.67 -6.87
CA ASP A 26 1.53 -21.25 -6.59
C ASP A 26 0.75 -22.28 -5.77
N ALA A 27 0.95 -23.58 -6.02
CA ALA A 27 0.27 -24.65 -5.29
C ALA A 27 0.77 -24.76 -3.83
N GLU A 28 2.05 -24.52 -3.59
CA GLU A 28 2.63 -24.46 -2.24
C GLU A 28 2.10 -23.25 -1.46
N ILE A 29 1.95 -22.10 -2.11
CA ILE A 29 1.36 -20.89 -1.52
C ILE A 29 -0.11 -21.13 -1.17
N GLU A 30 -0.88 -21.69 -2.10
CA GLU A 30 -2.29 -22.04 -1.88
C GLU A 30 -2.44 -23.04 -0.73
N ALA A 31 -1.66 -24.11 -0.72
CA ALA A 31 -1.69 -25.11 0.34
C ALA A 31 -1.35 -24.50 1.71
N LEU A 32 -0.39 -23.58 1.77
CA LEU A 32 -0.05 -22.85 3.00
C LEU A 32 -1.22 -21.98 3.47
N ILE A 33 -1.85 -21.23 2.57
CA ILE A 33 -3.02 -20.39 2.89
C ILE A 33 -4.16 -21.27 3.41
N VAL A 34 -4.54 -22.31 2.68
CA VAL A 34 -5.60 -23.27 3.08
C VAL A 34 -5.30 -23.89 4.44
N SER A 35 -4.05 -24.30 4.69
CA SER A 35 -3.67 -24.90 5.97
C SER A 35 -3.78 -23.93 7.16
N MET A 36 -3.64 -22.63 6.95
CA MET A 36 -3.78 -21.64 8.01
C MET A 36 -5.23 -21.20 8.18
N THR A 37 -5.95 -21.00 7.08
CA THR A 37 -7.35 -20.55 7.11
C THR A 37 -8.28 -21.61 7.66
N SER A 38 -7.92 -22.90 7.54
CA SER A 38 -8.67 -23.99 8.18
C SER A 38 -8.67 -23.93 9.72
N LYS A 39 -7.86 -23.05 10.33
CA LYS A 39 -7.67 -22.93 11.79
C LYS A 39 -8.05 -21.55 12.33
N ILE A 40 -8.52 -20.65 11.47
CA ILE A 40 -8.92 -19.29 11.84
C ILE A 40 -10.45 -19.19 11.82
N GLN A 41 -11.00 -18.12 12.39
CA GLN A 41 -12.45 -17.89 12.42
C GLN A 41 -12.99 -17.64 11.00
N GLU A 42 -14.25 -18.01 10.78
CA GLU A 42 -14.94 -17.68 9.53
C GLU A 42 -14.92 -16.15 9.31
N LYS A 43 -14.60 -15.72 8.07
CA LYS A 43 -14.44 -14.31 7.63
C LYS A 43 -13.16 -13.58 8.08
N SER A 44 -12.09 -14.30 8.36
CA SER A 44 -10.80 -13.67 8.66
C SER A 44 -10.16 -13.07 7.41
N LEU A 45 -9.51 -11.90 7.55
CA LEU A 45 -8.79 -11.24 6.46
C LEU A 45 -7.52 -12.03 6.10
N ILE A 46 -7.28 -12.26 4.82
CA ILE A 46 -6.08 -12.94 4.32
C ILE A 46 -5.42 -12.02 3.30
N MET A 47 -4.19 -11.63 3.58
CA MET A 47 -3.42 -10.73 2.73
C MET A 47 -2.03 -11.28 2.45
N LEU A 48 -1.46 -10.86 1.32
CA LEU A 48 -0.06 -11.09 0.99
C LEU A 48 0.72 -9.79 1.12
N LYS A 49 1.93 -9.89 1.68
CA LYS A 49 2.92 -8.81 1.68
C LYS A 49 4.09 -9.21 0.80
N ASP A 50 4.59 -8.28 -0.01
CA ASP A 50 5.80 -8.49 -0.79
C ASP A 50 6.47 -7.16 -1.16
N ARG A 51 7.71 -7.26 -1.63
CA ARG A 51 8.49 -6.10 -2.11
C ARG A 51 7.90 -5.51 -3.37
N VAL A 52 8.04 -4.19 -3.54
CA VAL A 52 7.59 -3.47 -4.74
C VAL A 52 8.12 -4.08 -6.05
N GLU A 53 9.32 -4.68 -6.05
CA GLU A 53 9.90 -5.31 -7.24
C GLU A 53 9.13 -6.56 -7.70
N ARG A 54 8.27 -7.12 -6.85
CA ARG A 54 7.44 -8.30 -7.13
C ARG A 54 5.95 -7.97 -7.20
N VAL A 55 5.58 -6.69 -7.30
CA VAL A 55 4.17 -6.24 -7.24
C VAL A 55 3.27 -6.89 -8.29
N GLU A 56 3.75 -7.15 -9.50
CA GLU A 56 2.98 -7.83 -10.55
C GLU A 56 2.57 -9.25 -10.13
N ASN A 57 3.52 -10.02 -9.59
CA ASN A 57 3.25 -11.36 -9.08
C ASN A 57 2.39 -11.33 -7.82
N LEU A 58 2.61 -10.37 -6.92
CA LEU A 58 1.77 -10.16 -5.74
C LEU A 58 0.31 -9.94 -6.14
N PHE A 59 0.08 -9.06 -7.10
CA PHE A 59 -1.24 -8.72 -7.62
C PHE A 59 -1.93 -9.89 -8.32
N ARG A 60 -1.18 -10.66 -9.13
CA ARG A 60 -1.68 -11.91 -9.71
C ARG A 60 -2.17 -12.87 -8.62
N LEU A 61 -1.32 -13.14 -7.62
CA LEU A 61 -1.63 -14.11 -6.55
C LEU A 61 -2.86 -13.72 -5.74
N ILE A 62 -3.01 -12.45 -5.34
CA ILE A 62 -4.18 -12.03 -4.54
C ILE A 62 -5.49 -12.11 -5.33
N VAL A 63 -5.44 -12.00 -6.67
CA VAL A 63 -6.61 -12.16 -7.53
C VAL A 63 -6.92 -13.63 -7.75
N GLU A 64 -5.93 -14.43 -8.19
CA GLU A 64 -6.11 -15.85 -8.50
C GLU A 64 -6.51 -16.68 -7.28
N LEU A 65 -5.93 -16.39 -6.11
CA LEU A 65 -6.25 -17.05 -4.86
C LEU A 65 -7.44 -16.39 -4.12
N ASN A 66 -8.06 -15.38 -4.74
CA ASN A 66 -9.19 -14.61 -4.20
C ASN A 66 -9.00 -14.12 -2.75
N LEU A 67 -7.84 -13.53 -2.47
CA LEU A 67 -7.47 -13.00 -1.15
C LEU A 67 -8.07 -11.60 -0.93
N ASP A 68 -7.99 -11.04 0.28
CA ASP A 68 -8.62 -9.75 0.61
C ASP A 68 -7.80 -8.54 0.14
N GLY A 69 -6.48 -8.70 0.01
CA GLY A 69 -5.63 -7.56 -0.30
C GLY A 69 -4.13 -7.85 -0.32
N ALA A 70 -3.38 -6.78 -0.57
CA ALA A 70 -1.93 -6.79 -0.68
C ALA A 70 -1.31 -5.64 0.11
N ILE A 71 -0.18 -5.93 0.78
CA ILE A 71 0.72 -4.92 1.35
C ILE A 71 1.96 -4.84 0.46
N ILE A 72 2.15 -3.69 -0.16
CA ILE A 72 3.31 -3.41 -1.01
C ILE A 72 4.39 -2.77 -0.15
N ASP A 73 5.49 -3.49 0.03
CA ASP A 73 6.66 -2.99 0.74
C ASP A 73 7.44 -2.01 -0.13
N ALA A 74 7.27 -0.73 0.18
CA ALA A 74 8.01 0.39 -0.39
C ALA A 74 9.07 0.94 0.60
N SER A 75 9.35 0.22 1.70
CA SER A 75 10.28 0.61 2.77
C SER A 75 11.75 0.35 2.45
N SER A 76 12.14 0.43 1.17
CA SER A 76 13.43 -0.04 0.66
C SER A 76 14.63 0.54 1.45
N PRO A 77 15.50 -0.31 2.02
CA PRO A 77 16.73 0.12 2.68
C PRO A 77 17.64 0.83 1.67
N GLY A 78 17.87 2.13 1.85
CA GLY A 78 18.69 2.93 0.94
C GLY A 78 18.03 4.20 0.40
N GLY A 79 16.77 4.47 0.79
CA GLY A 79 16.17 5.79 0.61
C GLY A 79 15.59 6.07 -0.78
N SER A 80 15.22 5.04 -1.55
CA SER A 80 14.35 5.27 -2.72
C SER A 80 13.04 5.87 -2.23
N ARG A 81 12.69 7.07 -2.71
CA ARG A 81 11.44 7.74 -2.32
C ARG A 81 10.27 6.80 -2.63
N ALA A 82 9.33 6.61 -1.69
CA ALA A 82 8.11 5.83 -1.93
C ALA A 82 7.36 6.29 -3.20
N ALA A 83 7.48 7.58 -3.56
CA ALA A 83 6.98 8.13 -4.81
C ALA A 83 7.51 7.41 -6.08
N ALA A 84 8.74 6.89 -6.07
CA ALA A 84 9.34 6.15 -7.17
C ALA A 84 8.72 4.75 -7.38
N ALA A 85 8.04 4.20 -6.37
CA ALA A 85 7.31 2.95 -6.47
C ALA A 85 5.98 3.12 -7.24
N LEU A 86 5.40 4.32 -7.23
CA LEU A 86 4.07 4.60 -7.76
C LEU A 86 3.87 4.21 -9.24
N PRO A 87 4.82 4.48 -10.16
CA PRO A 87 4.66 4.05 -11.55
C PRO A 87 4.51 2.55 -11.69
N ARG A 88 5.38 1.78 -11.01
CA ARG A 88 5.39 0.32 -11.09
C ARG A 88 4.10 -0.26 -10.52
N ILE A 89 3.69 0.22 -9.35
CA ILE A 89 2.44 -0.21 -8.70
C ILE A 89 1.23 0.15 -9.57
N GLY A 90 1.19 1.37 -10.11
CA GLY A 90 0.09 1.83 -10.95
C GLY A 90 -0.03 1.07 -12.28
N LEU A 91 1.10 0.72 -12.91
CA LEU A 91 1.13 -0.11 -14.12
C LEU A 91 0.65 -1.54 -13.83
N ALA A 92 1.15 -2.17 -12.76
CA ALA A 92 0.74 -3.50 -12.34
C ALA A 92 -0.76 -3.54 -12.00
N ALA A 93 -1.26 -2.55 -11.24
CA ALA A 93 -2.68 -2.45 -10.88
C ALA A 93 -3.57 -2.29 -12.11
N ARG A 94 -3.12 -1.52 -13.12
CA ARG A 94 -3.85 -1.33 -14.38
C ARG A 94 -3.90 -2.60 -15.22
N ALA A 95 -2.81 -3.36 -15.29
CA ALA A 95 -2.70 -4.56 -16.12
C ALA A 95 -3.74 -5.64 -15.78
N ILE A 96 -4.12 -5.75 -14.51
CA ILE A 96 -5.11 -6.73 -14.03
C ILE A 96 -6.45 -6.11 -13.62
N ASN A 97 -6.66 -4.83 -13.99
CA ASN A 97 -7.84 -4.04 -13.65
C ASN A 97 -8.20 -4.06 -12.15
N MET A 98 -7.21 -3.83 -11.29
CA MET A 98 -7.32 -4.00 -9.83
C MET A 98 -8.49 -3.23 -9.19
N LYS A 99 -8.93 -2.12 -9.81
CA LYS A 99 -10.10 -1.35 -9.34
C LYS A 99 -11.40 -2.14 -9.33
N GLU A 100 -11.55 -3.10 -10.24
CA GLU A 100 -12.74 -3.96 -10.33
C GLU A 100 -12.64 -5.21 -9.47
N GLN A 101 -11.44 -5.53 -8.95
CA GLN A 101 -11.18 -6.75 -8.17
C GLN A 101 -11.64 -6.66 -6.71
N ASN A 102 -12.08 -5.48 -6.26
CA ASN A 102 -12.49 -5.20 -4.87
C ASN A 102 -11.45 -5.67 -3.82
N LYS A 103 -10.16 -5.44 -4.11
CA LYS A 103 -9.04 -5.81 -3.22
C LYS A 103 -8.51 -4.59 -2.48
N THR A 104 -8.12 -4.77 -1.22
CA THR A 104 -7.51 -3.71 -0.42
C THR A 104 -6.03 -3.62 -0.74
N LEU A 105 -5.57 -2.46 -1.24
CA LEU A 105 -4.15 -2.19 -1.43
C LEU A 105 -3.63 -1.34 -0.27
N MET A 106 -2.51 -1.77 0.31
CA MET A 106 -1.82 -1.08 1.38
C MET A 106 -0.37 -0.79 0.94
N ILE A 107 0.19 0.33 1.38
CA ILE A 107 1.59 0.66 1.16
C ILE A 107 2.33 0.67 2.50
N GLU A 108 3.49 0.03 2.54
CA GLU A 108 4.36 0.07 3.72
C GLU A 108 5.50 1.06 3.53
N LEU A 109 5.72 1.88 4.56
CA LEU A 109 6.74 2.92 4.61
C LEU A 109 7.77 2.63 5.70
N ASP A 110 8.98 3.16 5.52
CA ASP A 110 10.11 3.02 6.45
C ASP A 110 10.04 3.99 7.64
N LYS A 111 9.12 4.95 7.61
CA LYS A 111 8.97 6.03 8.59
C LYS A 111 7.51 6.25 8.93
N CYS A 112 7.26 6.85 10.09
CA CYS A 112 5.92 7.28 10.47
C CYS A 112 5.39 8.28 9.43
N PRO A 113 4.19 8.06 8.87
CA PRO A 113 3.63 8.91 7.85
C PRO A 113 3.19 10.25 8.43
N SER A 114 3.27 11.29 7.62
CA SER A 114 2.63 12.58 7.84
C SER A 114 1.20 12.60 7.28
N ALA A 115 0.44 13.67 7.55
CA ALA A 115 -0.86 13.88 6.93
C ALA A 115 -0.79 14.00 5.39
N GLU A 116 0.32 14.54 4.87
CA GLU A 116 0.58 14.63 3.43
C GLU A 116 0.72 13.24 2.82
N ASP A 117 1.45 12.35 3.49
CA ASP A 117 1.64 10.97 3.05
C ASP A 117 0.31 10.22 2.96
N LEU A 118 -0.63 10.48 3.88
CA LEU A 118 -1.99 9.91 3.83
C LEU A 118 -2.76 10.36 2.57
N ILE A 119 -2.70 11.66 2.24
CA ILE A 119 -3.34 12.21 1.03
C ILE A 119 -2.67 11.65 -0.22
N VAL A 120 -1.34 11.57 -0.25
CA VAL A 120 -0.57 11.02 -1.38
C VAL A 120 -0.90 9.54 -1.57
N ALA A 121 -0.89 8.74 -0.50
CA ALA A 121 -1.22 7.33 -0.56
C ALA A 121 -2.65 7.10 -1.05
N LYS A 122 -3.62 7.86 -0.52
CA LYS A 122 -5.01 7.79 -0.98
C LYS A 122 -5.15 8.15 -2.45
N GLY A 123 -4.54 9.26 -2.89
CA GLY A 123 -4.56 9.68 -4.29
C GLY A 123 -3.84 8.73 -5.24
N ALA A 124 -2.87 7.97 -4.72
CA ALA A 124 -2.18 6.90 -5.43
C ALA A 124 -2.99 5.59 -5.52
N GLY A 125 -4.08 5.47 -4.76
CA GLY A 125 -4.98 4.32 -4.79
C GLY A 125 -4.79 3.32 -3.65
N PHE A 126 -4.07 3.68 -2.59
CA PHE A 126 -3.95 2.87 -1.37
C PHE A 126 -5.03 3.24 -0.37
N SER A 127 -5.53 2.24 0.35
CA SER A 127 -6.54 2.41 1.39
C SER A 127 -5.94 2.52 2.79
N VAL A 128 -4.74 1.96 3.00
CA VAL A 128 -4.08 1.91 4.30
C VAL A 128 -2.57 2.10 4.13
N ILE A 129 -1.94 2.78 5.10
CA ILE A 129 -0.49 2.87 5.24
C ILE A 129 -0.07 1.96 6.40
N VAL A 130 0.94 1.13 6.17
CA VAL A 130 1.63 0.35 7.20
C VAL A 130 2.96 1.04 7.49
N ALA A 131 3.24 1.38 8.74
CA ALA A 131 4.44 2.13 9.06
C ALA A 131 4.88 1.89 10.51
N PRO A 132 6.16 2.09 10.83
CA PRO A 132 6.62 2.10 12.22
C PRO A 132 6.02 3.28 12.97
N GLN A 133 5.81 3.11 14.28
CA GLN A 133 5.44 4.20 15.17
C GLN A 133 6.59 5.21 15.29
N THR A 134 6.27 6.49 15.44
CA THR A 134 7.23 7.54 15.81
C THR A 134 7.95 7.20 17.12
N ASN A 135 9.14 7.79 17.27
CA ASN A 135 9.97 7.93 18.47
C ASN A 135 9.21 7.61 19.79
N GLU A 136 9.75 6.71 20.62
CA GLU A 136 9.13 6.11 21.83
C GLU A 136 8.58 7.12 22.87
N LYS A 137 8.84 8.42 22.70
CA LYS A 137 8.45 9.50 23.62
C LYS A 137 7.04 10.01 23.43
N ILE A 138 6.43 9.84 22.25
CA ILE A 138 5.09 10.34 21.94
C ILE A 138 4.13 9.16 21.91
N SER A 139 2.98 9.29 22.58
CA SER A 139 1.97 8.24 22.57
C SER A 139 1.35 8.08 21.17
N ILE A 140 0.83 6.88 20.89
CA ILE A 140 0.13 6.65 19.61
C ILE A 140 -1.12 7.53 19.49
N GLU A 141 -1.78 7.82 20.61
CA GLU A 141 -2.97 8.67 20.67
C GLU A 141 -2.63 10.11 20.28
N GLU A 142 -1.58 10.70 20.84
CA GLU A 142 -1.12 12.05 20.49
C GLU A 142 -0.75 12.14 19.00
N THR A 143 -0.05 11.12 18.50
CA THR A 143 0.32 11.03 17.07
C THR A 143 -0.93 11.03 16.18
N LEU A 144 -1.97 10.28 16.55
CA LEU A 144 -3.23 10.21 15.80
C LEU A 144 -4.02 11.53 15.86
N ILE A 145 -4.02 12.22 17.00
CA ILE A 145 -4.66 13.52 17.15
C ILE A 145 -3.98 14.56 16.24
N GLU A 146 -2.65 14.61 16.24
CA GLU A 146 -1.87 15.51 15.38
C GLU A 146 -2.12 15.20 13.90
N LEU A 147 -2.06 13.93 13.51
CA LEU A 147 -2.34 13.49 12.15
C LEU A 147 -3.75 13.89 11.70
N ASN A 148 -4.77 13.68 12.52
CA ASN A 148 -6.15 14.03 12.19
C ASN A 148 -6.33 15.55 12.06
N SER A 149 -5.68 16.35 12.91
CA SER A 149 -5.71 17.82 12.80
C SER A 149 -5.07 18.30 11.49
N ASN A 150 -3.87 17.81 11.19
CA ASN A 150 -3.14 18.17 9.97
C ASN A 150 -3.87 17.71 8.71
N LEU A 151 -4.46 16.51 8.73
CA LEU A 151 -5.26 15.96 7.64
C LEU A 151 -6.48 16.83 7.33
N ARG A 152 -7.19 17.30 8.36
CA ARG A 152 -8.32 18.24 8.17
C ARG A 152 -7.87 19.55 7.54
N GLY A 153 -6.70 20.08 7.94
CA GLY A 153 -6.10 21.24 7.29
C GLY A 153 -5.85 21.02 5.80
N TRP A 154 -5.28 19.87 5.44
CA TRP A 154 -5.08 19.47 4.04
C TRP A 154 -6.39 19.33 3.26
N MET A 155 -7.41 18.70 3.85
CA MET A 155 -8.72 18.54 3.23
C MET A 155 -9.39 19.89 2.93
N ILE A 156 -9.30 20.86 3.86
CA ILE A 156 -9.79 22.23 3.65
C ILE A 156 -9.05 22.90 2.50
N ASN A 157 -7.71 22.81 2.47
CA ASN A 157 -6.88 23.39 1.41
C ASN A 157 -7.16 22.79 0.03
N LEU A 158 -7.51 21.51 -0.01
CA LEU A 158 -7.90 20.80 -1.24
C LEU A 158 -9.37 21.03 -1.63
N GLY A 159 -10.18 21.62 -0.75
CA GLY A 159 -11.61 21.85 -0.98
C GLY A 159 -12.45 20.57 -0.99
N ILE A 160 -12.03 19.54 -0.25
CA ILE A 160 -12.70 18.23 -0.16
C ILE A 160 -13.30 18.02 1.24
N GLN A 161 -14.37 17.22 1.33
CA GLN A 161 -15.04 16.92 2.60
C GLN A 161 -14.72 15.52 3.12
N SER A 162 -14.31 14.61 2.24
CA SER A 162 -13.89 13.25 2.57
C SER A 162 -12.58 12.86 1.90
N LEU A 163 -11.80 11.98 2.54
CA LEU A 163 -10.65 11.33 1.91
C LEU A 163 -11.04 10.55 0.65
N GLU A 164 -12.30 10.15 0.54
CA GLU A 164 -12.80 9.37 -0.59
C GLU A 164 -12.88 10.19 -1.88
N GLU A 165 -12.86 11.52 -1.76
CA GLU A 165 -12.78 12.44 -2.88
C GLU A 165 -11.34 12.63 -3.39
N VAL A 166 -10.34 12.19 -2.62
CA VAL A 166 -8.93 12.28 -3.04
C VAL A 166 -8.71 11.27 -4.16
N THR A 167 -8.28 11.79 -5.31
CA THR A 167 -7.94 11.00 -6.48
C THR A 167 -6.55 11.36 -6.98
N ARG A 168 -6.05 10.60 -7.96
CA ARG A 168 -4.80 10.91 -8.66
C ARG A 168 -4.79 12.31 -9.30
N ARG A 169 -5.96 12.94 -9.50
CA ARG A 169 -6.06 14.30 -10.04
C ARG A 169 -5.63 15.38 -9.03
N ASN A 170 -5.70 15.09 -7.74
CA ASN A 170 -5.24 15.99 -6.68
C ASN A 170 -3.72 15.99 -6.55
N LEU A 171 -3.05 14.92 -7.02
CA LEU A 171 -1.60 14.77 -6.87
C LEU A 171 -0.82 15.50 -7.96
N ARG A 172 0.17 16.28 -7.51
CA ARG A 172 1.18 16.94 -8.33
C ARG A 172 2.54 16.86 -7.64
N ALA A 173 3.60 16.69 -8.42
CA ALA A 173 4.96 16.80 -7.95
C ALA A 173 5.35 18.28 -7.83
N MET A 174 6.05 18.62 -6.75
CA MET A 174 6.51 20.00 -6.48
C MET A 174 7.82 20.33 -7.20
N ASP A 175 8.61 19.29 -7.51
CA ASP A 175 9.91 19.40 -8.16
C ASP A 175 10.01 18.43 -9.35
N TYR A 176 10.94 18.75 -10.26
CA TYR A 176 11.15 17.99 -11.49
C TYR A 176 11.62 16.55 -11.19
N ASP A 177 12.48 16.35 -10.20
CA ASP A 177 13.02 15.02 -9.88
C ASP A 177 11.92 14.08 -9.40
N THR A 178 11.04 14.55 -8.51
CA THR A 178 9.86 13.81 -8.07
C THR A 178 8.92 13.52 -9.24
N ALA A 179 8.68 14.49 -10.14
CA ALA A 179 7.87 14.27 -11.34
C ALA A 179 8.49 13.21 -12.28
N ALA A 180 9.81 13.23 -12.43
CA ALA A 180 10.56 12.31 -13.28
C ALA A 180 10.51 10.87 -12.77
N ILE A 181 10.52 10.64 -11.45
CA ILE A 181 10.51 9.27 -10.89
C ILE A 181 9.11 8.72 -10.57
N SER A 182 8.11 9.58 -10.34
CA SER A 182 6.79 9.13 -9.84
C SER A 182 5.69 9.02 -10.90
N GLY A 183 5.92 9.58 -12.10
CA GLY A 183 4.88 9.68 -13.12
C GLY A 183 3.74 10.64 -12.75
N LEU A 184 3.88 11.44 -11.70
CA LEU A 184 2.97 12.51 -11.35
C LEU A 184 3.19 13.73 -12.26
N ARG A 185 2.16 14.57 -12.37
CA ARG A 185 2.25 15.85 -13.09
C ARG A 185 3.05 16.85 -12.26
N LEU A 186 3.97 17.57 -12.88
CA LEU A 186 4.65 18.69 -12.24
C LEU A 186 3.65 19.83 -11.96
N ILE A 187 3.85 20.59 -10.88
CA ILE A 187 3.08 21.80 -10.62
C ILE A 187 3.16 22.77 -11.82
N GLY A 188 2.03 23.36 -12.20
CA GLY A 188 1.93 24.20 -13.40
C GLY A 188 1.81 23.44 -14.74
N TYR A 189 1.92 22.10 -14.75
CA TYR A 189 1.77 21.28 -15.96
C TYR A 189 0.47 20.49 -15.94
N ASP A 190 -0.26 20.46 -17.05
CA ASP A 190 -1.51 19.68 -17.14
C ASP A 190 -1.30 18.19 -17.43
N ARG A 191 -0.11 17.83 -17.93
CA ARG A 191 0.26 16.45 -18.31
C ARG A 191 1.56 16.02 -17.62
N PRO A 192 1.77 14.70 -17.41
CA PRO A 192 3.05 14.18 -16.94
C PRO A 192 4.19 14.58 -17.87
N LEU A 193 5.43 14.49 -17.37
CA LEU A 193 6.62 14.77 -18.19
C LEU A 193 6.66 13.86 -19.43
N PRO A 194 7.25 14.30 -20.56
CA PRO A 194 7.24 13.55 -21.82
C PRO A 194 7.70 12.09 -21.73
N MET A 195 8.67 11.79 -20.86
CA MET A 195 9.14 10.42 -20.61
C MET A 195 8.05 9.45 -20.13
N TRP A 196 6.96 9.97 -19.55
CA TRP A 196 5.79 9.21 -19.10
C TRP A 196 4.65 9.16 -20.12
N LEU A 197 4.77 9.88 -21.23
CA LEU A 197 3.77 9.90 -22.30
C LEU A 197 4.07 8.87 -23.41
N GLY A 198 5.18 8.14 -23.31
CA GLY A 198 5.64 7.16 -24.30
C GLY A 198 6.03 5.82 -23.69
N ASN A 199 5.10 4.87 -23.77
CA ASN A 199 5.26 3.49 -24.26
C ASN A 199 3.86 2.92 -24.52
#